data_AF-A0A1V4X1L3-F1
#
_entry.id   AF-A0A1V4X1L3-F1
#
_cell.length_a   1.000
_cell.length_b   1.000
_cell.length_c   1.000
_cell.angle_alpha   90.00
_cell.angle_beta   90.00
_cell.angle_gamma   90.00
#
_symmetry.space_group_name_H-M   'P 1'
#
loop_
_entity.id
_entity.type
_entity.pdbx_description
1 polymer ?
#
loop_
_entity_poly.entity_id
_entity_poly.type
_entity_poly.pdbx_seq_one_letter_code
_entity_poly.pdbx_strand_id
1 'polypeptide(L)'
;MGFYINEKFGYYQGDRIDPGDQEVPERPSPHYSWVNGVWQFSREAWLNAGIRPERDRLLDEVDLRYCNAERWEGMTTEQKTAWKAYKQALRDLPATIDYANQVWPEMPA
;
A
#
# COMPACT_ATOMS: atom_id res chain seq x y z
N MET A 1 -5.07 24.50 18.17
CA MET A 1 -4.74 23.67 16.99
C MET A 1 -5.95 22.82 16.63
N GLY A 2 -6.62 23.15 15.52
CA GLY A 2 -7.74 22.39 14.95
C GLY A 2 -7.31 21.59 13.72
N PHE A 3 -8.25 20.84 13.15
CA PHE A 3 -8.07 20.09 11.91
C PHE A 3 -9.07 20.58 10.88
N TYR A 4 -8.60 20.77 9.65
CA TYR A 4 -9.38 21.42 8.62
C TYR A 4 -9.23 20.73 7.28
N ILE A 5 -10.23 20.93 6.42
CA ILE A 5 -10.23 20.55 5.02
C ILE A 5 -10.49 21.79 4.19
N ASN A 6 -9.58 22.05 3.25
CA ASN A 6 -9.71 23.16 2.33
C ASN A 6 -10.65 22.85 1.15
N GLU A 7 -10.96 23.88 0.35
CA GLU A 7 -11.82 23.77 -0.83
C GLU A 7 -11.32 22.76 -1.89
N LYS A 8 -10.05 22.36 -1.83
CA LYS A 8 -9.43 21.33 -2.69
C LYS A 8 -9.43 19.94 -2.06
N PHE A 9 -10.19 19.74 -0.98
CA PHE A 9 -10.25 18.51 -0.18
C PHE A 9 -8.91 18.13 0.49
N GLY A 10 -8.01 19.10 0.68
CA GLY A 10 -6.74 18.89 1.38
C GLY A 10 -6.92 18.98 2.89
N TYR A 11 -6.57 17.91 3.60
CA TYR A 11 -6.51 17.87 5.08
C TYR A 11 -5.24 18.53 5.61
N TYR A 12 -5.37 19.37 6.64
CA TYR A 12 -4.24 19.94 7.36
C TYR A 12 -4.57 20.25 8.84
N GLN A 13 -3.52 20.43 9.65
CA GLN A 13 -3.62 20.79 11.06
C GLN A 13 -3.04 22.20 11.27
N GLY A 14 -3.74 23.06 12.01
CA GLY A 14 -3.31 24.45 12.18
C GLY A 14 -4.06 25.22 13.25
N ASP A 15 -3.58 26.42 13.56
CA ASP A 15 -4.25 27.37 14.46
C ASP A 15 -5.08 28.43 13.71
N ARG A 16 -4.91 28.52 12.39
CA ARG A 16 -5.61 29.46 11.52
C ARG A 16 -6.55 28.69 10.58
N ILE A 17 -7.80 29.14 10.52
CA ILE A 17 -8.77 28.74 9.52
C ILE A 17 -8.75 29.76 8.38
N ASP A 18 -8.56 29.31 7.14
CA ASP A 18 -8.69 30.18 5.98
C ASP A 18 -10.17 30.21 5.50
N PRO A 19 -10.60 31.30 4.84
CA PRO A 19 -11.96 31.39 4.32
C PRO A 19 -12.27 30.23 3.36
N GLY A 20 -13.37 29.51 3.62
CA GLY A 20 -13.78 28.34 2.82
C GLY A 20 -13.35 26.99 3.40
N ASP A 21 -12.52 26.98 4.46
CA ASP A 21 -12.14 25.75 5.13
C ASP A 21 -13.26 25.20 6.01
N GLN A 22 -13.37 23.88 6.03
CA GLN A 22 -14.27 23.14 6.93
C GLN A 22 -13.46 22.57 8.10
N GLU A 23 -13.86 22.91 9.33
CA GLU A 23 -13.35 22.22 10.53
C GLU A 23 -13.89 20.79 10.58
N VAL A 24 -12.99 19.84 10.86
CA VAL A 24 -13.29 18.41 10.90
C VAL A 24 -12.62 17.76 12.12
N PRO A 25 -13.07 16.56 12.55
CA PRO A 25 -12.32 15.76 13.51
C PRO A 25 -10.94 15.36 12.97
N GLU A 26 -10.02 14.99 13.86
CA GLU A 26 -8.72 14.44 13.49
C GLU A 26 -8.88 13.29 12.49
N ARG A 27 -8.06 13.31 11.44
CA ARG A 27 -8.07 12.26 10.43
C ARG A 27 -7.49 10.97 11.01
N PRO A 28 -8.23 9.84 10.98
CA PRO A 28 -7.74 8.58 11.57
C PRO A 28 -6.45 8.06 10.93
N SER A 29 -6.35 8.16 9.60
CA SER A 29 -5.11 7.83 8.87
C SER A 29 -5.07 8.51 7.49
N PRO A 30 -3.90 8.56 6.83
CA PRO A 30 -3.76 9.15 5.48
C PRO A 30 -4.65 8.53 4.40
N HIS A 31 -5.23 7.35 4.66
CA HIS A 31 -6.09 6.64 3.71
C HIS A 31 -7.58 6.93 3.91
N TYR A 32 -7.93 7.84 4.81
CA TYR A 32 -9.31 8.29 5.00
C TYR A 32 -9.53 9.63 4.28
N SER A 33 -10.70 9.75 3.66
CA SER A 33 -11.19 10.98 3.02
C SER A 33 -12.47 11.43 3.72
N TRP A 34 -12.65 12.74 3.84
CA TRP A 34 -13.87 13.30 4.42
C TRP A 34 -14.95 13.40 3.37
N VAL A 35 -16.03 12.65 3.55
CA VAL A 35 -17.12 12.55 2.59
C VAL A 35 -18.43 12.59 3.36
N ASN A 36 -19.28 13.56 3.02
CA ASN A 36 -20.60 13.76 3.64
C ASN A 36 -20.55 13.89 5.17
N GLY A 37 -19.55 14.59 5.70
CA GLY A 37 -19.44 14.85 7.14
C GLY A 37 -18.89 13.68 7.96
N VAL A 38 -18.33 12.65 7.32
CA VAL A 38 -17.70 11.52 7.99
C VAL A 38 -16.39 11.11 7.32
N TRP A 39 -15.44 10.60 8.12
CA TRP A 39 -14.22 9.98 7.59
C TRP A 39 -14.55 8.62 6.98
N GLN A 40 -14.27 8.47 5.68
CA GLN A 40 -14.45 7.22 4.95
C GLN A 40 -13.11 6.65 4.53
N PHE A 41 -12.90 5.36 4.81
CA PHE A 41 -11.70 4.64 4.39
C PHE A 41 -11.67 4.48 2.87
N SER A 42 -10.55 4.85 2.25
CA SER A 42 -10.28 4.64 0.82
C SER A 42 -9.31 3.48 0.64
N ARG A 43 -9.86 2.35 0.18
CA ARG A 43 -9.05 1.16 -0.14
C ARG A 43 -7.97 1.49 -1.17
N GLU A 44 -8.30 2.25 -2.21
CA GLU A 44 -7.31 2.62 -3.24
C GLU A 44 -6.19 3.52 -2.69
N ALA A 45 -6.51 4.48 -1.81
CA ALA A 45 -5.48 5.30 -1.18
C ALA A 45 -4.53 4.46 -0.31
N TRP A 46 -5.07 3.48 0.42
CA TRP A 46 -4.29 2.52 1.20
C TRP A 46 -3.42 1.62 0.33
N LEU A 47 -3.99 1.04 -0.75
CA LEU A 47 -3.23 0.22 -1.68
C LEU A 47 -2.07 0.98 -2.33
N ASN A 48 -2.31 2.21 -2.76
CA ASN A 48 -1.31 3.03 -3.44
C ASN A 48 -0.19 3.50 -2.51
N ALA A 49 -0.50 3.81 -1.26
CA ALA A 49 0.46 4.36 -0.33
C ALA A 49 1.28 3.28 0.41
N GLY A 50 0.73 2.09 0.61
CA GLY A 50 1.40 1.02 1.38
C GLY A 50 1.62 -0.27 0.60
N ILE A 51 0.55 -0.84 0.03
CA ILE A 51 0.59 -2.23 -0.47
C ILE A 51 1.33 -2.35 -1.80
N ARG A 52 1.02 -1.52 -2.79
CA ARG A 52 1.66 -1.56 -4.10
C ARG A 52 3.16 -1.23 -4.01
N PRO A 53 3.60 -0.20 -3.26
CA PRO A 53 5.03 0.06 -3.06
C PRO A 53 5.78 -1.10 -2.40
N GLU A 54 5.21 -1.73 -1.36
CA GLU A 54 5.87 -2.86 -0.70
C GLU A 54 5.93 -4.11 -1.59
N ARG A 55 4.86 -4.38 -2.35
CA ARG A 55 4.86 -5.43 -3.39
C ARG A 55 5.99 -5.18 -4.39
N ASP A 56 6.12 -3.96 -4.89
CA ASP A 56 7.12 -3.61 -5.90
C ASP A 56 8.54 -3.76 -5.32
N ARG A 57 8.76 -3.30 -4.08
CA ARG A 57 10.01 -3.52 -3.34
C ARG A 57 10.36 -5.00 -3.21
N LEU A 58 9.40 -5.85 -2.87
CA LEU A 58 9.60 -7.29 -2.75
C LEU A 58 9.88 -7.96 -4.09
N LEU A 59 9.18 -7.56 -5.15
CA LEU A 59 9.45 -8.07 -6.51
C LEU A 59 10.85 -7.68 -6.99
N ASP A 60 11.25 -6.43 -6.76
CA ASP A 60 12.60 -5.96 -7.09
C ASP A 60 13.66 -6.71 -6.29
N GLU A 61 13.44 -6.91 -4.99
CA GLU A 61 14.36 -7.69 -4.15
C GLU A 61 14.52 -9.13 -4.65
N VAL A 62 13.41 -9.78 -5.03
CA VAL A 62 13.42 -11.12 -5.62
C VAL A 62 14.26 -11.15 -6.88
N ASP A 63 14.00 -10.26 -7.82
CA ASP A 63 14.66 -10.28 -9.12
C ASP A 63 16.15 -9.88 -9.01
N LEU A 64 16.52 -8.98 -8.09
CA LEU A 64 17.91 -8.57 -7.89
C LEU A 64 18.73 -9.62 -7.12
N ARG A 65 18.18 -10.19 -6.04
CA ARG A 65 18.94 -11.03 -5.11
C ARG A 65 18.79 -12.51 -5.36
N TYR A 66 17.60 -12.99 -5.72
CA TYR A 66 17.29 -14.42 -5.71
C TYR A 66 17.12 -14.99 -7.11
N CYS A 67 16.40 -14.27 -7.98
CA CYS A 67 16.04 -14.69 -9.34
C CYS A 67 16.82 -13.94 -10.43
N ASN A 68 18.00 -13.41 -10.12
CA ASN A 68 18.87 -12.82 -11.13
C ASN A 68 19.35 -13.89 -12.12
N ALA A 69 19.83 -13.47 -13.29
CA ALA A 69 20.17 -14.40 -14.38
C ALA A 69 21.16 -15.50 -13.96
N GLU A 70 22.23 -15.14 -13.24
CA GLU A 70 23.25 -16.09 -12.78
C GLU A 70 22.68 -17.17 -11.84
N ARG A 71 21.86 -16.77 -10.87
CA ARG A 71 21.22 -17.72 -9.94
C ARG A 71 20.14 -18.53 -10.64
N TRP A 72 19.38 -17.89 -11.52
CA TRP A 72 18.28 -18.53 -12.25
C TRP A 72 18.77 -19.68 -13.13
N GLU A 73 19.91 -19.55 -13.80
CA GLU A 73 20.48 -20.62 -14.61
C GLU A 73 20.81 -21.86 -13.78
N GLY A 74 21.32 -21.68 -12.56
CA GLY A 74 21.67 -22.75 -11.62
C GLY A 74 20.48 -23.37 -10.86
N MET A 75 19.28 -22.79 -10.94
CA MET A 75 18.11 -23.31 -10.23
C MET A 75 17.47 -24.52 -10.91
N THR A 76 17.03 -25.45 -10.07
CA THR A 76 16.16 -26.58 -10.47
C THR A 76 14.80 -26.10 -10.97
N THR A 77 14.08 -26.99 -11.67
CA THR A 77 12.72 -26.70 -12.15
C THR A 77 11.76 -26.42 -10.99
N GLU A 78 11.92 -27.13 -9.88
CA GLU A 78 11.12 -27.01 -8.67
C GLU A 78 11.34 -25.64 -8.02
N GLN A 79 12.60 -25.20 -7.88
CA GLN A 79 12.93 -23.87 -7.37
C GLN A 79 12.36 -22.76 -8.27
N LYS A 80 12.53 -22.89 -9.60
CA LYS A 80 11.96 -21.93 -10.55
C LYS A 80 10.44 -21.84 -10.45
N THR A 81 9.78 -22.97 -10.22
CA THR A 81 8.33 -23.03 -10.03
C THR A 81 7.90 -22.35 -8.73
N ALA A 82 8.61 -22.60 -7.62
CA ALA A 82 8.34 -21.96 -6.34
C ALA A 82 8.50 -20.43 -6.41
N TRP A 83 9.57 -19.94 -7.03
CA TRP A 83 9.79 -18.50 -7.23
C TRP A 83 8.74 -17.85 -8.14
N LYS A 84 8.31 -18.54 -9.20
CA LYS A 84 7.21 -18.05 -10.05
C LYS A 84 5.90 -17.94 -9.28
N ALA A 85 5.57 -18.96 -8.48
CA ALA A 85 4.37 -18.97 -7.66
C ALA A 85 4.39 -17.83 -6.62
N TYR A 86 5.53 -17.63 -5.94
CA TYR A 86 5.71 -16.53 -5.00
C TYR A 86 5.52 -15.16 -5.66
N LYS A 87 6.19 -14.92 -6.80
CA LYS A 87 6.05 -13.65 -7.54
C LYS A 87 4.62 -13.42 -8.04
N GLN A 88 3.89 -14.48 -8.39
CA GLN A 88 2.49 -14.36 -8.77
C GLN A 88 1.62 -14.01 -7.57
N ALA A 89 1.80 -14.68 -6.43
CA ALA A 89 1.07 -14.38 -5.20
C ALA A 89 1.25 -12.92 -4.75
N LEU A 90 2.47 -12.36 -4.87
CA LEU A 90 2.71 -10.93 -4.63
C LEU A 90 1.91 -10.02 -5.57
N ARG A 91 1.83 -10.37 -6.86
CA ARG A 91 1.07 -9.57 -7.86
C ARG A 91 -0.43 -9.61 -7.63
N ASP A 92 -0.95 -10.72 -7.15
CA ASP A 92 -2.37 -10.91 -6.86
C ASP A 92 -2.79 -10.26 -5.52
N LEU A 93 -1.83 -10.03 -4.62
CA LEU A 93 -2.09 -9.55 -3.26
C LEU A 93 -2.92 -8.26 -3.18
N PRO A 94 -2.70 -7.20 -3.99
CA PRO A 94 -3.53 -5.99 -3.91
C PRO A 94 -5.03 -6.22 -4.15
N ALA A 95 -5.40 -7.31 -4.85
CA ALA A 95 -6.80 -7.66 -5.08
C ALA A 95 -7.43 -8.38 -3.88
N THR A 96 -6.65 -9.17 -3.13
CA THR A 96 -7.17 -10.09 -2.10
C THR A 96 -6.83 -9.69 -0.66
N ILE A 97 -5.89 -8.76 -0.47
CA ILE A 97 -5.41 -8.38 0.86
C ILE A 97 -6.50 -7.70 1.70
N ASP A 98 -6.57 -8.13 2.96
CA ASP A 98 -7.41 -7.54 3.99
C ASP A 98 -6.67 -6.41 4.69
N TYR A 99 -7.34 -5.27 4.84
CA TYR A 99 -6.84 -4.12 5.57
C TYR A 99 -6.62 -4.44 7.06
N ALA A 100 -7.50 -5.24 7.66
CA ALA A 100 -7.44 -5.58 9.08
C ALA A 100 -6.41 -6.69 9.37
N ASN A 101 -6.10 -7.53 8.38
CA ASN A 101 -5.18 -8.65 8.51
C ASN A 101 -4.30 -8.79 7.27
N GLN A 102 -3.22 -8.00 7.25
CA GLN A 102 -2.27 -7.96 6.13
C GLN A 102 -1.33 -9.16 6.19
N VAL A 103 -1.57 -10.16 5.37
CA VAL A 103 -0.72 -11.35 5.24
C VAL A 103 0.04 -11.30 3.92
N TRP A 104 1.37 -11.39 4.00
CA TRP A 104 2.24 -11.46 2.83
C TRP A 104 2.63 -12.92 2.52
N PRO A 105 2.80 -13.29 1.24
CA PRO A 105 3.34 -14.60 0.89
C PRO A 105 4.72 -14.82 1.52
N GLU A 106 5.01 -16.05 1.92
CA GLU A 106 6.32 -16.42 2.44
C GLU A 106 7.33 -16.66 1.32
N MET A 107 8.57 -16.23 1.53
CA MET A 107 9.64 -16.39 0.57
C MET A 107 10.04 -17.88 0.43
N PRO A 108 10.23 -18.41 -0.79
CA PRO A 108 10.76 -19.75 -1.00
C PRO A 108 12.18 -19.92 -0.46
N ALA A 109 12.52 -21.15 -0.07
CA ALA A 109 13.87 -21.56 0.33
C ALA A 109 14.80 -21.82 -0.87
#